data_AF-A0A511ZPI5-F1
#
_entry.id   AF-A0A511ZPI5-F1
#
_cell.length_a   1.000
_cell.length_b   1.000
_cell.length_c   1.000
_cell.angle_alpha   90.00
_cell.angle_beta   90.00
_cell.angle_gamma   90.00
#
_symmetry.space_group_name_H-M   'P 1'
#
loop_
_entity.id
_entity.type
_entity.pdbx_description
1 polymer ?
#
loop_
_entity_poly.entity_id
_entity_poly.type
_entity_poly.pdbx_seq_one_letter_code
_entity_poly.pdbx_strand_id
1 'polypeptide(L)'
;MAVKLNAQKREDLAKSATNEIRNSGRIPAVVYGKNKDPKTVSVDSVDLVKTVRDEGRNAVISLQVEGSDSVDVMLHDYQIDPIKDDLLHADFYIVNMSEEMDVEVSLRLEGESKGEKEGGVLQQPFYEVQVRAKPNDIPEEIVVDVSELDVNDSLSISDLKVTGNYEFLDDPDTTIASVVPPTTEEDLETDTDENAEPEVIKEKDEAEEE
;
A
#
# COMPACT_ATOMS: atom_id res chain seq x y z
N MET A 1 -14.54 -11.80 11.60
CA MET A 1 -15.54 -12.87 11.30
C MET A 1 -15.45 -13.11 9.81
N ALA A 2 -15.68 -14.30 9.25
CA ALA A 2 -15.53 -14.45 7.80
C ALA A 2 -16.58 -13.60 7.04
N VAL A 3 -16.14 -12.49 6.43
CA VAL A 3 -17.01 -11.59 5.65
C VAL A 3 -17.29 -12.25 4.31
N LYS A 4 -18.56 -12.21 3.90
CA LYS A 4 -19.04 -12.86 2.68
C LYS A 4 -19.12 -11.86 1.54
N LEU A 5 -18.39 -12.12 0.47
CA LEU A 5 -18.44 -11.32 -0.75
C LEU A 5 -19.03 -12.16 -1.89
N ASN A 6 -20.02 -11.62 -2.60
CA ASN A 6 -20.61 -12.29 -3.76
C ASN A 6 -19.79 -11.97 -5.02
N ALA A 7 -19.44 -13.00 -5.78
CA ALA A 7 -18.69 -12.87 -7.01
C ALA A 7 -19.40 -13.57 -8.17
N GLN A 8 -19.45 -12.92 -9.33
CA GLN A 8 -19.98 -13.51 -10.55
C GLN A 8 -18.86 -14.00 -11.45
N LYS A 9 -19.05 -15.17 -12.05
CA LYS A 9 -18.07 -15.70 -13.02
C LYS A 9 -18.13 -14.87 -14.29
N ARG A 10 -16.96 -14.46 -14.78
CA ARG A 10 -16.82 -13.82 -16.10
C ARG A 10 -16.42 -14.84 -17.16
N GLU A 11 -17.11 -14.83 -18.29
CA GLU A 11 -16.75 -15.63 -19.48
C GLU A 11 -16.22 -14.74 -20.61
N ASP A 12 -16.72 -13.50 -20.72
CA ASP A 12 -16.26 -12.51 -21.70
C ASP A 12 -15.11 -11.63 -21.17
N LEU A 13 -13.94 -11.79 -21.82
CA LEU A 13 -12.70 -11.05 -21.54
C LEU A 13 -12.48 -9.86 -22.48
N ALA A 14 -13.48 -9.52 -23.30
CA ALA A 14 -13.37 -8.41 -24.24
C ALA A 14 -13.26 -7.05 -23.53
N LYS A 15 -12.51 -6.11 -24.13
CA LYS A 15 -12.35 -4.74 -23.60
C LYS A 15 -13.69 -4.03 -23.38
N SER A 16 -14.65 -4.24 -24.27
CA SER A 16 -16.00 -3.67 -24.17
C SER A 16 -16.73 -4.15 -22.92
N ALA A 17 -16.75 -5.47 -22.70
CA ALA A 17 -17.42 -6.08 -21.54
C ALA A 17 -16.79 -5.63 -20.22
N THR A 18 -15.46 -5.53 -20.15
CA THR A 18 -14.78 -5.02 -18.94
C THR A 18 -15.17 -3.57 -18.63
N ASN A 19 -15.28 -2.71 -19.65
CA ASN A 19 -15.71 -1.33 -19.44
C ASN A 19 -17.17 -1.24 -19.00
N GLU A 20 -18.03 -2.09 -19.54
CA GLU A 20 -19.44 -2.15 -19.13
C GLU A 20 -19.60 -2.60 -17.67
N ILE A 21 -18.81 -3.58 -17.24
CA ILE A 21 -18.75 -4.03 -15.84
C ILE A 21 -18.35 -2.88 -14.92
N ARG A 22 -17.30 -2.12 -15.26
CA ARG A 22 -16.89 -0.94 -14.47
C ARG A 22 -17.97 0.15 -14.43
N ASN A 23 -18.60 0.44 -15.57
CA ASN A 23 -19.70 1.41 -15.63
C ASN A 23 -20.94 0.97 -14.84
N SER A 24 -21.12 -0.35 -14.66
CA SER A 24 -22.21 -0.91 -13.84
C SER A 24 -21.92 -0.90 -12.33
N GLY A 25 -20.78 -0.34 -11.90
CA GLY A 25 -20.38 -0.31 -10.49
C GLY A 25 -19.74 -1.60 -10.00
N ARG A 26 -19.24 -2.45 -10.91
CA ARG A 26 -18.58 -3.71 -10.57
C ARG A 26 -17.12 -3.69 -10.96
N ILE A 27 -16.31 -4.37 -10.18
CA ILE A 27 -14.86 -4.45 -10.36
C ILE A 27 -14.54 -5.82 -10.96
N PRO A 28 -13.76 -5.87 -12.05
CA PRO A 28 -13.20 -7.11 -12.54
C PRO A 28 -12.12 -7.61 -11.58
N ALA A 29 -12.14 -8.90 -11.25
CA ALA A 29 -11.19 -9.48 -10.33
C ALA A 29 -10.73 -10.87 -10.76
N VAL A 30 -9.60 -11.31 -10.23
CA VAL A 30 -9.04 -12.64 -10.48
C VAL A 30 -8.88 -13.37 -9.16
N VAL A 31 -9.34 -14.61 -9.11
CA VAL A 31 -9.13 -15.50 -7.97
C VAL A 31 -8.14 -16.57 -8.39
N TYR A 32 -6.98 -16.62 -7.74
CA TYR A 32 -5.94 -17.61 -8.01
C TYR A 32 -5.35 -18.14 -6.71
N GLY A 33 -4.66 -19.28 -6.77
CA GLY A 33 -3.99 -19.80 -5.58
C GLY A 33 -3.32 -21.13 -5.83
N LYS A 34 -2.70 -21.65 -4.79
CA LYS A 34 -1.93 -22.89 -4.85
C LYS A 34 -2.90 -24.07 -5.04
N ASN A 35 -2.73 -24.82 -6.13
CA ASN A 35 -3.52 -26.01 -6.49
C ASN A 35 -4.97 -25.77 -6.96
N LYS A 36 -5.33 -24.55 -7.39
CA LYS A 36 -6.62 -24.28 -8.06
C LYS A 36 -6.42 -23.46 -9.33
N ASP A 37 -7.19 -23.75 -10.36
CA ASP A 37 -7.15 -23.00 -11.61
C ASP A 37 -7.58 -21.54 -11.38
N PRO A 38 -6.88 -20.56 -11.99
CA PRO A 38 -7.24 -19.15 -11.88
C PRO A 38 -8.62 -18.92 -12.50
N LYS A 39 -9.50 -18.23 -11.76
CA LYS A 39 -10.85 -17.90 -12.18
C LYS A 39 -11.01 -16.38 -12.30
N THR A 40 -11.52 -15.94 -13.44
CA THR A 40 -11.91 -14.55 -13.64
C THR A 40 -13.32 -14.32 -13.11
N VAL A 41 -13.46 -13.37 -12.20
CA VAL A 41 -14.73 -13.03 -11.54
C VAL A 41 -14.99 -11.53 -11.61
N SER A 42 -16.20 -11.12 -11.25
CA SER A 42 -16.55 -9.73 -10.98
C SER A 42 -17.19 -9.63 -9.61
N VAL A 43 -16.85 -8.56 -8.90
CA VAL A 43 -17.29 -8.26 -7.54
C VAL A 43 -17.93 -6.88 -7.51
N ASP A 44 -18.83 -6.66 -6.56
CA ASP A 44 -19.42 -5.33 -6.36
C ASP A 44 -18.38 -4.38 -5.74
N SER A 45 -18.27 -3.15 -6.25
CA SER A 45 -17.27 -2.20 -5.75
C SER A 45 -17.58 -1.73 -4.34
N VAL A 46 -18.85 -1.49 -4.04
CA VAL A 46 -19.30 -0.94 -2.76
C VAL A 46 -19.11 -1.97 -1.67
N ASP A 47 -19.47 -3.24 -1.94
CA ASP A 47 -19.29 -4.32 -0.98
C ASP A 47 -17.81 -4.61 -0.71
N LEU A 48 -16.96 -4.53 -1.73
CA LEU A 48 -15.51 -4.72 -1.57
C LEU A 48 -14.90 -3.60 -0.73
N VAL A 49 -15.18 -2.33 -1.04
CA VAL A 49 -14.64 -1.18 -0.29
C VAL A 49 -15.09 -1.23 1.17
N LYS A 50 -16.34 -1.59 1.43
CA LYS A 50 -16.83 -1.77 2.82
C LYS A 50 -16.08 -2.87 3.54
N THR A 51 -15.92 -4.02 2.89
CA THR A 51 -15.21 -5.18 3.49
C THR A 51 -13.77 -4.84 3.84
N VAL A 52 -13.05 -4.19 2.92
CA VAL A 52 -11.64 -3.78 3.14
C VAL A 52 -11.53 -2.72 4.23
N ARG A 53 -12.53 -1.82 4.33
CA ARG A 53 -12.54 -0.77 5.36
C ARG A 53 -12.85 -1.31 6.76
N ASP A 54 -13.73 -2.31 6.86
CA ASP A 54 -14.21 -2.83 8.14
C ASP A 54 -13.29 -3.90 8.74
N GLU A 55 -12.70 -4.78 7.92
CA GLU A 55 -11.81 -5.87 8.40
C GLU A 55 -10.32 -5.64 8.04
N GLY A 56 -9.99 -4.55 7.33
CA GLY A 56 -8.63 -4.24 6.90
C GLY A 56 -8.20 -4.93 5.61
N ARG A 57 -7.02 -4.52 5.08
CA ARG A 57 -6.47 -4.98 3.80
C ARG A 57 -6.19 -6.49 3.78
N ASN A 58 -5.76 -7.04 4.91
CA ASN A 58 -5.29 -8.42 5.02
C ASN A 58 -6.33 -9.41 5.58
N ALA A 59 -7.60 -9.03 5.57
CA ALA A 59 -8.67 -9.88 6.06
C ALA A 59 -8.88 -11.13 5.20
N VAL A 60 -9.27 -12.24 5.85
CA VAL A 60 -9.75 -13.43 5.15
C VAL A 60 -11.24 -13.26 4.81
N ILE A 61 -11.53 -13.25 3.52
CA ILE A 61 -12.86 -13.05 2.94
C ILE A 61 -13.37 -14.38 2.39
N SER A 62 -14.59 -14.78 2.74
CA SER A 62 -15.23 -15.93 2.08
C SER A 62 -15.94 -15.46 0.81
N LEU A 63 -15.34 -15.72 -0.35
CA LEU A 63 -15.84 -15.32 -1.65
C LEU A 63 -16.75 -16.41 -2.23
N GLN A 64 -18.01 -16.06 -2.48
CA GLN A 64 -19.01 -16.96 -3.06
C GLN A 64 -19.07 -16.74 -4.57
N VAL A 65 -18.47 -17.66 -5.33
CA VAL A 65 -18.51 -17.62 -6.80
C VAL A 65 -19.81 -18.25 -7.29
N GLU A 66 -20.53 -17.55 -8.17
CA GLU A 66 -21.75 -18.05 -8.80
C GLU A 66 -21.50 -19.42 -9.48
N GLY A 67 -22.20 -20.46 -8.99
CA GLY A 67 -22.07 -21.84 -9.48
C GLY A 67 -20.92 -22.66 -8.88
N SER A 68 -20.22 -22.17 -7.86
CA SER A 68 -19.17 -22.91 -7.11
C SER A 68 -19.38 -22.83 -5.59
N ASP A 69 -18.65 -23.64 -4.83
CA ASP A 69 -18.57 -23.51 -3.38
C ASP A 69 -17.87 -22.21 -2.96
N SER A 70 -18.16 -21.75 -1.74
CA SER A 70 -17.45 -20.63 -1.12
C SER A 70 -15.96 -20.94 -0.96
N VAL A 71 -15.11 -19.98 -1.29
CA VAL A 71 -13.66 -20.10 -1.19
C VAL A 71 -13.14 -18.99 -0.29
N ASP A 72 -12.30 -19.35 0.68
CA ASP A 72 -11.62 -18.37 1.51
C ASP A 72 -10.45 -17.76 0.73
N VAL A 73 -10.48 -16.45 0.59
CA VAL A 73 -9.54 -15.65 -0.18
C VAL A 73 -9.07 -14.45 0.61
N MET A 74 -7.89 -13.94 0.28
CA MET A 74 -7.36 -12.68 0.78
C MET A 74 -7.18 -11.73 -0.40
N LEU A 75 -7.38 -10.43 -0.17
CA LEU A 75 -7.05 -9.41 -1.16
C LEU A 75 -5.53 -9.28 -1.24
N HIS A 76 -4.95 -9.65 -2.37
CA HIS A 76 -3.50 -9.60 -2.57
C HIS A 76 -3.06 -8.25 -3.12
N ASP A 77 -3.73 -7.79 -4.18
CA ASP A 77 -3.45 -6.52 -4.82
C ASP A 77 -4.74 -5.88 -5.32
N TYR A 78 -4.72 -4.56 -5.49
CA TYR A 78 -5.81 -3.81 -6.08
C TYR A 78 -5.29 -2.61 -6.86
N GLN A 79 -5.96 -2.29 -7.95
CA GLN A 79 -5.61 -1.16 -8.80
C GLN A 79 -6.64 -0.05 -8.62
N ILE A 80 -6.19 1.17 -8.39
CA ILE A 80 -7.03 2.37 -8.31
C ILE A 80 -6.72 3.29 -9.48
N ASP A 81 -7.75 3.94 -10.02
CA ASP A 81 -7.62 5.07 -10.92
C ASP A 81 -7.28 6.34 -10.11
N PRO A 82 -6.08 6.93 -10.24
CA PRO A 82 -5.66 8.07 -9.42
C PRO A 82 -6.44 9.37 -9.71
N ILE A 83 -7.18 9.42 -10.82
CA ILE A 83 -7.95 10.61 -11.21
C ILE A 83 -9.38 10.51 -10.69
N LYS A 84 -9.98 9.31 -10.74
CA LYS A 84 -11.38 9.07 -10.36
C LYS A 84 -11.55 8.47 -8.98
N ASP A 85 -10.46 7.98 -8.39
CA ASP A 85 -10.45 7.22 -7.13
C ASP A 85 -11.32 5.94 -7.19
N ASP A 86 -11.46 5.38 -8.40
CA ASP A 86 -12.25 4.18 -8.66
C ASP A 86 -11.35 2.94 -8.70
N LEU A 87 -11.79 1.84 -8.08
CA LEU A 87 -11.11 0.54 -8.17
C LEU A 87 -11.26 -0.06 -9.58
N LEU A 88 -10.14 -0.28 -10.24
CA LEU A 88 -10.05 -0.79 -11.61
C LEU A 88 -9.96 -2.30 -11.70
N HIS A 89 -9.28 -2.92 -10.74
CA HIS A 89 -9.03 -4.36 -10.67
C HIS A 89 -8.74 -4.79 -9.23
N ALA A 90 -9.06 -6.04 -8.89
CA ALA A 90 -8.71 -6.65 -7.61
C ALA A 90 -8.21 -8.08 -7.79
N ASP A 91 -7.17 -8.44 -7.05
CA ASP A 91 -6.52 -9.74 -7.09
C ASP A 91 -6.81 -10.46 -5.78
N PHE A 92 -7.43 -11.63 -5.87
CA PHE A 92 -7.77 -12.47 -4.74
C PHE A 92 -6.89 -13.72 -4.74
N TYR A 93 -6.18 -13.92 -3.63
CA TYR A 93 -5.39 -15.12 -3.39
C TYR A 93 -6.16 -16.12 -2.53
N ILE A 94 -6.29 -17.36 -2.99
CA ILE A 94 -6.90 -18.45 -2.21
C ILE A 94 -5.93 -18.87 -1.12
N VAL A 95 -6.31 -18.63 0.13
CA VAL A 95 -5.48 -18.95 1.29
C VAL A 95 -5.79 -20.34 1.82
N ASN A 96 -4.75 -21.08 2.19
CA ASN A 96 -4.88 -22.27 3.02
C ASN A 96 -4.59 -21.88 4.46
N MET A 97 -5.52 -22.14 5.37
CA MET A 97 -5.40 -21.79 6.80
C MET A 97 -4.18 -22.42 7.51
N SER A 98 -3.53 -23.41 6.89
CA SER A 98 -2.38 -24.13 7.45
C SER A 98 -1.03 -23.67 6.90
N GLU A 99 -1.00 -22.91 5.79
CA GLU A 99 0.24 -22.47 5.16
C GLU A 99 0.62 -21.06 5.65
N GLU A 100 1.92 -20.83 5.83
CA GLU A 100 2.47 -19.50 6.08
C GLU A 100 2.54 -18.72 4.76
N MET A 101 2.28 -17.42 4.85
CA MET A 101 2.26 -16.53 3.69
C MET A 101 2.96 -15.22 4.02
N ASP A 102 3.55 -14.66 2.98
CA ASP A 102 4.23 -13.37 3.03
C ASP A 102 3.21 -12.30 2.64
N VAL A 103 2.94 -11.36 3.55
CA VAL A 103 1.95 -10.30 3.39
C VAL A 103 2.52 -8.96 3.82
N GLU A 104 2.05 -7.89 3.18
CA GLU A 104 2.39 -6.51 3.55
C GLU A 104 1.39 -6.03 4.61
N VAL A 105 1.89 -5.62 5.77
CA VAL A 105 1.06 -5.10 6.86
C VAL A 105 1.34 -3.61 7.03
N SER A 106 0.28 -2.82 7.14
CA SER A 106 0.38 -1.37 7.33
C SER A 106 0.84 -1.00 8.74
N LEU A 107 1.70 0.02 8.81
CA LEU A 107 2.23 0.59 10.04
C LEU A 107 1.42 1.83 10.43
N ARG A 108 0.92 1.84 11.66
CA ARG A 108 0.27 3.01 12.26
C ARG A 108 1.15 3.59 13.34
N LEU A 109 1.58 4.83 13.15
CA LEU A 109 2.28 5.59 14.19
C LEU A 109 1.26 6.10 15.22
N GLU A 110 1.47 5.80 16.49
CA GLU A 110 0.70 6.35 17.61
C GLU A 110 1.58 7.23 18.49
N GLY A 111 1.00 8.34 18.96
CA GLY A 111 1.69 9.31 19.79
C GLY A 111 2.18 10.54 19.01
N GLU A 112 2.54 11.57 19.77
CA GLU A 112 3.14 12.80 19.25
C GLU A 112 4.57 12.86 19.78
N SER A 113 5.54 12.74 18.89
CA SER A 113 6.97 12.67 19.24
C SER A 113 7.41 13.94 19.97
N LYS A 114 8.33 13.81 20.93
CA LYS A 114 8.94 14.98 21.57
C LYS A 114 9.65 15.86 20.55
N GLY A 115 10.33 15.23 19.58
CA GLY A 115 10.99 15.95 18.51
C GLY A 115 10.02 16.78 17.65
N GLU A 116 8.76 16.35 17.47
CA GLU A 116 7.74 17.14 16.78
C GLU A 116 7.32 18.37 17.61
N LYS A 117 7.20 18.21 18.93
CA LYS A 117 6.94 19.33 19.86
C LYS A 117 8.07 20.35 19.94
N GLU A 118 9.30 19.91 19.67
CA GLU A 118 10.48 20.78 19.57
C GLU A 118 10.63 21.43 18.19
N GLY A 119 9.71 21.18 17.26
CA GLY A 119 9.67 21.77 15.93
C GLY A 119 10.25 20.90 14.82
N GLY A 120 10.64 19.66 15.11
CA GLY A 120 11.05 18.67 14.11
C GLY A 120 9.89 18.18 13.23
N VAL A 121 10.24 17.61 12.08
CA VAL A 121 9.31 17.02 11.12
C VAL A 121 9.44 15.50 11.20
N LEU A 122 8.34 14.82 11.52
CA LEU A 122 8.26 13.36 11.46
C LEU A 122 8.19 12.90 10.00
N GLN A 123 9.13 12.04 9.62
CA GLN A 123 9.18 11.40 8.31
C GLN A 123 8.96 9.90 8.47
N GLN A 124 8.04 9.36 7.67
CA GLN A 124 7.76 7.94 7.57
C GLN A 124 8.10 7.47 6.15
N PRO A 125 9.34 7.01 5.89
CA PRO A 125 9.72 6.49 4.57
C PRO A 125 8.95 5.21 4.19
N PHE A 126 8.60 4.37 5.18
CA PHE A 126 7.88 3.12 4.95
C PHE A 126 6.56 3.07 5.72
N TYR A 127 5.48 2.85 4.99
CA TYR A 127 4.12 2.71 5.53
C TYR A 127 3.69 1.25 5.71
N GLU A 128 4.45 0.32 5.14
CA GLU A 128 4.12 -1.11 5.10
C GLU A 128 5.38 -1.92 5.34
N VAL A 129 5.23 -3.09 5.96
CA VAL A 129 6.34 -4.03 6.23
C VAL A 129 5.92 -5.43 5.80
N GLN A 130 6.86 -6.17 5.21
CA GLN A 130 6.67 -7.56 4.83
C GLN A 130 6.81 -8.47 6.03
N VAL A 131 5.74 -9.23 6.25
CA VAL A 131 5.58 -10.12 7.40
C VAL A 131 5.19 -11.51 6.90
N ARG A 132 5.86 -12.54 7.42
CA ARG A 132 5.48 -13.94 7.26
C ARG A 132 4.62 -14.36 8.44
N ALA A 133 3.37 -14.73 8.16
CA ALA A 133 2.44 -15.20 9.18
C ALA A 133 1.45 -16.21 8.60
N LYS A 134 0.72 -16.88 9.50
CA LYS A 134 -0.46 -17.68 9.11
C LYS A 134 -1.66 -16.76 8.92
N PRO A 135 -2.62 -17.09 8.03
CA PRO A 135 -3.80 -16.26 7.79
C PRO A 135 -4.61 -15.87 9.03
N ASN A 136 -4.56 -16.65 10.12
CA ASN A 136 -5.26 -16.35 11.38
C ASN A 136 -4.49 -15.42 12.33
N ASP A 137 -3.17 -15.29 12.14
CA ASP A 137 -2.27 -14.56 13.04
C ASP A 137 -1.79 -13.24 12.41
N ILE A 138 -2.29 -12.88 11.22
CA ILE A 138 -1.95 -11.61 10.55
C ILE A 138 -2.64 -10.45 11.29
N PRO A 139 -1.87 -9.51 11.85
CA PRO A 139 -2.45 -8.27 12.38
C PRO A 139 -2.93 -7.38 11.23
N GLU A 140 -4.03 -6.66 11.45
CA GLU A 140 -4.53 -5.66 10.48
C GLU A 140 -3.57 -4.46 10.37
N GLU A 141 -3.07 -3.99 11.51
CA GLU A 141 -2.14 -2.87 11.61
C GLU A 141 -1.11 -3.14 12.70
N ILE A 142 0.14 -2.73 12.46
CA ILE A 142 1.20 -2.74 13.47
C ILE A 142 1.31 -1.34 14.05
N VAL A 143 0.98 -1.22 15.33
CA VAL A 143 1.05 0.04 16.06
C VAL A 143 2.47 0.28 16.55
N VAL A 144 3.02 1.44 16.19
CA VAL A 144 4.37 1.89 16.56
C VAL A 144 4.25 3.14 17.41
N ASP A 145 4.73 3.09 18.65
CA ASP A 145 4.76 4.26 19.54
C ASP A 145 5.96 5.14 19.20
N VAL A 146 5.68 6.40 18.81
CA VAL A 146 6.69 7.40 18.46
C VAL A 146 6.90 8.45 19.55
N SER A 147 6.18 8.36 20.68
CA SER A 147 6.15 9.39 21.73
C SER A 147 7.52 9.67 22.37
N GLU A 148 8.43 8.70 22.36
CA GLU A 148 9.76 8.82 22.97
C GLU A 148 10.83 9.35 22.01
N LEU A 149 10.53 9.51 20.72
CA LEU A 149 11.50 9.97 19.71
C LEU A 149 11.87 11.45 19.87
N ASP A 150 13.17 11.70 19.96
CA ASP A 150 13.79 13.03 19.99
C ASP A 150 14.23 13.49 18.57
N VAL A 151 14.68 14.74 18.42
CA VAL A 151 15.15 15.27 17.12
C VAL A 151 16.45 14.57 16.67
N ASN A 152 16.51 14.14 15.41
CA ASN A 152 17.53 13.26 14.81
C ASN A 152 17.48 11.80 15.25
N ASP A 153 16.42 11.38 15.95
CA ASP A 153 16.24 9.97 16.29
C ASP A 153 15.51 9.21 15.19
N SER A 154 15.77 7.91 15.10
CA SER A 154 15.23 7.02 14.07
C SER A 154 14.82 5.68 14.66
N LEU A 155 13.63 5.21 14.32
CA LEU A 155 13.08 3.93 14.77
C LEU A 155 13.22 2.90 13.65
N SER A 156 13.84 1.76 13.95
CA SER A 156 14.09 0.68 12.98
C SER A 156 13.14 -0.50 13.18
N ILE A 157 13.05 -1.39 12.19
CA ILE A 157 12.23 -2.62 12.27
C ILE A 157 12.60 -3.46 13.51
N SER A 158 13.89 -3.50 13.88
CA SER A 158 14.39 -4.19 15.08
C SER A 158 13.75 -3.75 16.39
N ASP A 159 13.35 -2.47 16.49
CA ASP A 159 12.83 -1.87 17.71
C ASP A 159 11.31 -2.11 17.88
N LEU A 160 10.67 -2.69 16.86
CA LEU A 160 9.26 -3.03 16.90
C LEU A 160 8.98 -4.15 17.90
N LYS A 161 8.02 -3.92 18.79
CA LYS A 161 7.51 -4.94 19.70
C LYS A 161 6.71 -5.97 18.90
N VAL A 162 7.33 -7.11 18.62
CA VAL A 162 6.65 -8.26 17.99
C VAL A 162 5.62 -8.79 18.98
N THR A 163 4.36 -8.43 18.76
CA THR A 163 3.28 -8.76 19.71
C THR A 163 2.54 -10.05 19.28
N GLY A 164 2.89 -10.64 18.14
CA GLY A 164 2.25 -11.84 17.57
C GLY A 164 3.21 -12.93 17.10
N ASN A 165 2.63 -14.02 16.55
CA ASN A 165 3.34 -15.13 15.91
C ASN A 165 3.59 -14.82 14.43
N TYR A 166 4.41 -13.81 14.17
CA TYR A 166 4.77 -13.43 12.81
C TYR A 166 6.24 -13.02 12.72
N GLU A 167 6.88 -13.32 11.59
CA GLU A 167 8.29 -13.05 11.34
C GLU A 167 8.43 -11.88 10.36
N PHE A 168 9.29 -10.92 10.65
CA PHE A 168 9.63 -9.87 9.70
C PHE A 168 10.59 -10.42 8.64
N LEU A 169 10.29 -10.14 7.37
CA LEU A 169 11.13 -10.54 6.24
C LEU A 169 12.08 -9.42 5.79
N ASP A 170 11.69 -8.17 6.05
CA ASP A 170 12.49 -6.99 5.71
C ASP A 170 13.75 -6.87 6.57
N ASP A 171 14.71 -6.10 6.07
CA ASP A 171 15.98 -5.85 6.76
C ASP A 171 15.74 -5.18 8.13
N PRO A 172 16.27 -5.75 9.23
CA PRO A 172 16.04 -5.27 10.59
C PRO A 172 16.56 -3.85 10.85
N ASP A 173 17.49 -3.37 10.03
CA ASP A 173 18.10 -2.05 10.08
C ASP A 173 17.30 -0.98 9.28
N THR A 174 16.22 -1.38 8.59
CA THR A 174 15.38 -0.45 7.85
C THR A 174 14.68 0.51 8.80
N THR A 175 14.87 1.81 8.58
CA THR A 175 14.21 2.87 9.35
C THR A 175 12.75 3.01 8.94
N ILE A 176 11.84 2.90 9.90
CA ILE A 176 10.40 3.06 9.70
C ILE A 176 9.97 4.51 9.87
N ALA A 177 10.48 5.17 10.90
CA ALA A 177 10.15 6.55 11.23
C ALA A 177 11.42 7.29 11.68
N SER A 178 11.58 8.53 11.26
CA SER A 178 12.67 9.40 11.69
C SER A 178 12.14 10.81 11.97
N VAL A 179 12.76 11.51 12.93
CA VAL A 179 12.43 12.91 13.20
C VAL A 179 13.58 13.78 12.73
N VAL A 180 13.34 14.57 11.68
CA VAL A 180 14.34 15.46 11.09
C VAL A 180 14.15 16.87 11.66
N PRO A 181 15.22 17.64 11.94
CA PRO A 181 15.09 19.04 12.36
C PRO A 181 14.32 19.89 11.32
N PRO A 182 13.65 20.97 11.74
CA PRO A 182 12.96 21.85 10.81
C PRO A 182 13.96 22.50 9.86
N THR A 183 13.64 22.47 8.56
CA THR A 183 14.37 23.25 7.57
C THR A 183 14.03 24.73 7.78
N THR A 184 15.01 25.52 8.22
CA THR A 184 14.89 26.97 8.39
C THR A 184 15.01 27.68 7.03
N GLU A 185 14.46 28.89 6.89
CA GLU A 185 14.59 29.69 5.65
C GLU A 185 16.06 29.90 5.21
N GLU A 186 17.02 29.87 6.16
CA GLU A 186 18.46 29.93 5.86
C GLU A 186 19.01 28.69 5.12
N ASP A 187 18.43 27.50 5.31
CA ASP A 187 18.84 26.27 4.59
C ASP A 187 18.32 26.25 3.14
N LEU A 188 17.16 26.86 2.90
CA LEU A 188 16.59 27.00 1.55
C LEU A 188 17.40 27.95 0.67
N GLU A 189 18.03 28.97 1.25
CA GLU A 189 18.90 29.89 0.49
C GLU A 189 20.21 29.20 0.06
N THR A 190 20.76 28.28 0.86
CA THR A 190 22.00 27.55 0.52
C THR A 190 21.85 26.51 -0.58
N ASP A 191 20.70 25.86 -0.74
CA ASP A 191 20.45 24.91 -1.84
C ASP A 191 20.22 25.62 -3.19
N THR A 192 19.83 26.90 -3.18
CA THR A 192 19.72 27.71 -4.41
C THR A 192 21.05 28.22 -4.97
N ASP A 193 22.14 28.21 -4.20
CA ASP A 193 23.44 28.73 -4.64
C ASP A 193 24.35 27.68 -5.32
N GLU A 194 24.08 26.37 -5.18
CA GLU A 194 24.84 25.31 -5.90
C GLU A 194 24.25 24.91 -7.26
N ASN A 195 23.13 25.48 -7.68
CA ASN A 195 22.58 25.32 -9.04
C ASN A 195 22.76 26.58 -9.89
N ALA A 196 23.94 27.20 -9.82
CA ALA A 196 24.36 28.18 -10.81
C ALA A 196 24.63 27.46 -12.15
N GLU A 197 23.64 27.58 -13.04
CA GLU A 197 23.70 27.44 -14.50
C GLU A 197 25.10 27.25 -15.11
N PRO A 198 25.35 26.22 -15.96
CA PRO A 198 26.35 26.38 -16.99
C PRO A 198 25.82 27.38 -18.03
N GLU A 199 26.54 28.49 -18.17
CA GLU A 199 26.29 29.59 -19.10
C GLU A 199 25.92 29.12 -20.52
N VAL A 200 24.77 29.59 -21.01
CA VAL A 200 24.39 29.53 -22.42
C VAL A 200 25.31 30.47 -23.21
N ILE A 201 26.23 29.89 -23.99
CA ILE A 201 27.15 30.62 -24.85
C ILE A 201 26.34 31.33 -25.94
N LYS A 202 26.49 32.66 -25.97
CA LYS A 202 25.84 33.63 -26.87
C LYS A 202 25.87 33.24 -28.35
N GLU A 203 24.69 33.22 -28.94
CA GLU A 203 24.42 33.47 -30.35
C GLU A 203 24.98 34.85 -30.73
N LYS A 204 25.94 34.89 -31.67
CA LYS A 204 26.41 36.12 -32.31
C LYS A 204 25.82 36.15 -33.71
N ASP A 205 24.67 36.80 -33.84
CA ASP A 205 24.18 37.32 -35.11
C ASP A 205 24.36 38.84 -35.07
N GLU A 206 25.26 39.35 -35.90
CA GLU A 206 25.20 40.74 -36.35
C GLU A 206 25.52 40.76 -37.84
N ALA A 207 24.56 41.30 -38.57
CA ALA A 207 24.47 41.36 -40.02
C ALA A 207 25.40 42.43 -40.65
N GLU A 208 25.73 42.15 -41.92
CA GLU A 208 25.94 43.07 -43.06
C GLU A 208 27.10 44.09 -43.14
N GLU A 209 27.60 44.19 -44.40
CA GLU A 209 28.45 45.22 -45.06
C GLU A 209 29.97 45.25 -44.79
N GLU A 210 30.76 44.60 -45.67
CA GLU A 210 31.50 45.24 -46.81
C GLU A 210 31.98 44.19 -47.84
#